data_AF-A0A6J3HG70-F1
#
_entry.id   AF-A0A6J3HG70-F1
#
_cell.length_a   1.000
_cell.length_b   1.000
_cell.length_c   1.000
_cell.angle_alpha   90.00
_cell.angle_beta   90.00
_cell.angle_gamma   90.00
#
_symmetry.space_group_name_H-M   'P 1'
#
loop_
_entity.id
_entity.type
_entity.pdbx_description
1 polymer ?
#
loop_
_entity_poly.entity_id
_entity_poly.type
_entity_poly.pdbx_seq_one_letter_code
_entity_poly.pdbx_strand_id
1 'polypeptide(L)'
;ACSCHFSLRPHEHLWQPVALGGHLAGHLACTHLPPPRRELEEQHGIHCNMTLLFSFAQAVACAEAGVTLISPFVGRILDWHVANTDKKSYEPLEDPGVKSVTKIYNYYKKFGYKTIVMGASFRNTGEIKALAGCDFLTISPKLLGELLKDNSKLAPVLSAKAAQASDLEKIHLDEKSFRWLHNEDQMAVEKLSDGIRKFAADAVKLERMLTEQMFNAENGK
;
A
#
# COMPACT_ATOMS: atom_id res chain seq x y z
N ALA A 1 -26.77 -10.27 -14.47
CA ALA A 1 -25.46 -10.33 -15.16
C ALA A 1 -25.25 -9.02 -15.89
N CYS A 2 -24.51 -8.08 -15.31
CA CYS A 2 -24.16 -6.82 -15.98
C CYS A 2 -22.73 -6.99 -16.50
N SER A 3 -22.60 -7.27 -17.79
CA SER A 3 -21.32 -7.29 -18.49
C SER A 3 -20.89 -5.84 -18.75
N CYS A 4 -20.06 -5.27 -17.90
CA CYS A 4 -19.33 -4.05 -18.24
C CYS A 4 -18.13 -4.44 -19.10
N HIS A 5 -18.27 -4.31 -20.42
CA HIS A 5 -17.18 -4.35 -21.37
C HIS A 5 -16.40 -3.03 -21.26
N PHE A 6 -15.23 -3.05 -20.61
CA PHE A 6 -14.27 -1.96 -20.69
C PHE A 6 -13.13 -2.38 -21.62
N SER A 7 -12.93 -1.62 -22.70
CA SER A 7 -11.80 -1.77 -23.61
C SER A 7 -10.53 -1.36 -22.87
N LEU A 8 -9.79 -2.34 -22.38
CA LEU A 8 -8.49 -2.16 -21.75
C LEU A 8 -7.45 -1.88 -22.85
N ARG A 9 -6.79 -0.72 -22.79
CA ARG A 9 -5.56 -0.50 -23.56
C ARG A 9 -4.46 -1.43 -23.03
N PRO A 10 -3.51 -1.92 -23.87
CA PRO A 10 -2.63 -3.04 -23.54
C PRO A 10 -1.53 -2.78 -22.48
N HIS A 11 -1.58 -1.67 -21.74
CA HIS A 11 -0.51 -1.26 -20.81
C HIS A 11 -0.94 -1.13 -19.33
N GLU A 12 -2.18 -1.48 -18.97
CA GLU A 12 -2.74 -1.27 -17.61
C GLU A 12 -3.06 -2.59 -16.86
N HIS A 13 -2.10 -3.50 -16.75
CA HIS A 13 -2.28 -4.83 -16.14
C HIS A 13 -2.28 -4.87 -14.59
N LEU A 14 -2.58 -3.78 -13.89
CA LEU A 14 -2.51 -3.71 -12.41
C LEU A 14 -3.83 -3.21 -11.80
N TRP A 15 -4.93 -3.90 -12.11
CA TRP A 15 -6.25 -3.61 -11.53
C TRP A 15 -6.76 -4.82 -10.74
N GLN A 16 -7.00 -4.65 -9.44
CA GLN A 16 -7.80 -5.58 -8.64
C GLN A 16 -8.87 -4.81 -7.85
N PRO A 17 -10.17 -5.11 -8.04
CA PRO A 17 -11.22 -4.50 -7.24
C PRO A 17 -11.30 -5.16 -5.86
N VAL A 18 -11.36 -4.37 -4.78
CA VAL A 18 -11.75 -4.85 -3.44
C VAL A 18 -12.91 -4.01 -2.94
N ALA A 19 -13.91 -4.67 -2.36
CA ALA A 19 -15.08 -4.00 -1.81
C ALA A 19 -14.74 -3.33 -0.47
N LEU A 20 -14.87 -2.00 -0.40
CA LEU A 20 -14.89 -1.24 0.85
C LEU A 20 -16.33 -0.78 1.08
N GLY A 21 -17.04 -1.43 2.00
CA GLY A 21 -18.32 -0.93 2.52
C GLY A 21 -19.40 -0.59 1.48
N GLY A 22 -19.49 -1.34 0.38
CA GLY A 22 -20.49 -1.12 -0.68
C GLY A 22 -19.99 -0.34 -1.91
N HIS A 23 -18.73 0.11 -1.93
CA HIS A 23 -18.10 0.78 -3.07
C HIS A 23 -16.88 0.01 -3.59
N LEU A 24 -16.67 0.04 -4.92
CA LEU A 24 -15.48 -0.54 -5.56
C LEU A 24 -14.27 0.35 -5.30
N ALA A 25 -13.19 -0.23 -4.77
CA ALA A 25 -11.88 0.42 -4.73
C ALA A 25 -10.90 -0.23 -5.71
N GLY A 26 -10.44 0.56 -6.69
CA GLY A 26 -9.39 0.14 -7.62
C GLY A 26 -8.04 0.11 -6.91
N HIS A 27 -7.35 -1.04 -6.91
CA HIS A 27 -5.99 -1.16 -6.36
C HIS A 27 -4.97 -0.88 -7.45
N LEU A 28 -4.15 0.15 -7.26
CA LEU A 28 -3.21 0.64 -8.27
C LEU A 28 -1.81 0.78 -7.66
N ALA A 29 -0.78 0.38 -8.40
CA ALA A 29 0.61 0.61 -7.98
C ALA A 29 0.98 2.10 -8.15
N CYS A 30 1.65 2.68 -7.16
CA CYS A 30 2.05 4.09 -7.21
C CYS A 30 3.38 4.28 -7.98
N THR A 31 3.30 4.46 -9.31
CA THR A 31 4.48 4.48 -10.21
C THR A 31 4.83 5.84 -10.82
N HIS A 32 3.88 6.79 -10.94
CA HIS A 32 4.13 8.10 -11.56
C HIS A 32 3.20 9.20 -11.01
N LEU A 33 3.50 10.44 -11.39
CA LEU A 33 2.69 11.64 -11.10
C LEU A 33 1.94 12.14 -12.35
N PRO A 34 0.71 12.69 -12.18
CA PRO A 34 -0.17 12.41 -11.05
C PRO A 34 -0.57 10.93 -11.06
N PRO A 35 -0.86 10.31 -9.89
CA PRO A 35 -1.46 8.99 -9.84
C PRO A 35 -2.80 8.99 -10.59
N PRO A 36 -3.21 7.87 -11.21
CA PRO A 36 -4.40 7.80 -12.09
C PRO A 36 -5.76 7.98 -11.40
N ARG A 37 -5.81 8.55 -10.18
CA ARG A 37 -7.01 8.79 -9.40
C ARG A 37 -8.01 9.72 -10.09
N ARG A 38 -7.54 10.79 -10.73
CA ARG A 38 -8.41 11.90 -11.16
C ARG A 38 -9.54 11.42 -12.09
N GLU A 39 -9.21 10.64 -13.10
CA GLU A 39 -10.20 10.08 -14.03
C GLU A 39 -11.15 9.11 -13.31
N LEU A 40 -10.60 8.20 -12.50
CA LEU A 40 -11.35 7.13 -11.85
C LEU A 40 -12.32 7.63 -10.79
N GLU A 41 -11.90 8.56 -9.94
CA GLU A 41 -12.74 9.11 -8.88
C GLU A 41 -13.68 10.19 -9.39
N GLU A 42 -13.20 11.17 -10.19
CA GLU A 42 -14.04 12.29 -10.62
C GLU A 42 -15.07 11.88 -11.68
N GLN A 43 -14.71 10.98 -12.62
CA GLN A 43 -15.58 10.63 -13.75
C GLN A 43 -16.37 9.36 -13.51
N HIS A 44 -15.83 8.40 -12.75
CA HIS A 44 -16.44 7.08 -12.56
C HIS A 44 -16.89 6.80 -11.13
N GLY A 45 -16.58 7.68 -10.17
CA GLY A 45 -16.91 7.46 -8.76
C GLY A 45 -16.20 6.25 -8.15
N ILE A 46 -15.05 5.85 -8.71
CA ILE A 46 -14.27 4.69 -8.28
C ILE A 46 -13.15 5.16 -7.36
N HIS A 47 -13.30 4.92 -6.06
CA HIS A 47 -12.28 5.22 -5.06
C HIS A 47 -10.98 4.44 -5.35
N CYS A 48 -9.83 5.09 -5.14
CA CYS A 48 -8.54 4.45 -5.39
C CYS A 48 -7.83 4.05 -4.10
N ASN A 49 -7.31 2.82 -4.07
CA ASN A 49 -6.31 2.37 -3.10
C ASN A 49 -4.94 2.31 -3.78
N MET A 50 -4.06 3.23 -3.43
CA MET A 50 -2.67 3.21 -3.92
C MET A 50 -1.84 2.24 -3.08
N THR A 51 -1.50 1.10 -3.68
CA THR A 51 -0.71 0.01 -3.07
C THR A 51 0.74 0.02 -3.57
N LEU A 52 1.57 -0.89 -3.06
CA LEU A 52 3.03 -0.91 -3.31
C LEU A 52 3.69 0.44 -3.00
N LEU A 53 3.28 1.06 -1.89
CA LEU A 53 3.82 2.32 -1.42
C LEU A 53 4.95 2.05 -0.42
N PHE A 54 6.16 2.48 -0.76
CA PHE A 54 7.38 2.21 0.01
C PHE A 54 8.13 3.49 0.40
N SER A 55 8.23 4.44 -0.53
CA SER A 55 8.94 5.71 -0.33
C SER A 55 8.04 6.82 0.20
N PHE A 56 8.65 7.80 0.88
CA PHE A 56 7.97 9.02 1.28
C PHE A 56 7.52 9.86 0.06
N ALA A 57 8.27 9.85 -1.04
CA ALA A 57 7.93 10.55 -2.27
C ALA A 57 6.57 10.08 -2.84
N GLN A 58 6.32 8.76 -2.85
CA GLN A 58 5.02 8.20 -3.24
C GLN A 58 3.90 8.66 -2.31
N ALA A 59 4.17 8.73 -1.00
CA ALA A 59 3.18 9.20 -0.03
C ALA A 59 2.79 10.66 -0.27
N VAL A 60 3.75 11.56 -0.50
CA VAL A 60 3.46 12.96 -0.81
C VAL A 60 2.68 13.08 -2.12
N ALA A 61 3.13 12.39 -3.16
CA ALA A 61 2.45 12.35 -4.45
C ALA A 61 0.97 11.91 -4.34
N CYS A 62 0.70 10.86 -3.57
CA CYS A 62 -0.67 10.39 -3.32
C CYS A 62 -1.53 11.40 -2.55
N ALA A 63 -0.94 12.06 -1.56
CA ALA A 63 -1.63 13.06 -0.75
C ALA A 63 -2.02 14.29 -1.58
N GLU A 64 -1.11 14.79 -2.42
CA GLU A 64 -1.35 15.94 -3.29
C GLU A 64 -2.35 15.62 -4.41
N ALA A 65 -2.33 14.39 -4.91
CA ALA A 65 -3.34 13.90 -5.82
C ALA A 65 -4.70 13.67 -5.14
N GLY A 66 -4.76 13.69 -3.81
CA GLY A 66 -5.96 13.56 -3.00
C GLY A 66 -6.60 12.17 -3.01
N VAL A 67 -5.82 11.11 -3.29
CA VAL A 67 -6.37 9.74 -3.41
C VAL A 67 -7.16 9.34 -2.17
N THR A 68 -8.17 8.50 -2.32
CA THR A 68 -9.01 8.09 -1.18
C THR A 68 -8.18 7.39 -0.10
N LEU A 69 -7.35 6.43 -0.47
CA LEU A 69 -6.61 5.59 0.46
C LEU A 69 -5.22 5.21 -0.08
N ILE A 70 -4.24 5.08 0.82
CA ILE A 70 -2.93 4.49 0.54
C ILE A 70 -2.68 3.26 1.41
N SER A 71 -1.97 2.27 0.85
CA SER A 71 -1.56 1.05 1.55
C SER A 71 -0.03 0.92 1.62
N PRO A 72 0.65 1.65 2.53
CA PRO A 72 2.08 1.48 2.73
C PRO A 72 2.41 0.11 3.32
N PHE A 73 3.40 -0.57 2.73
CA PHE A 73 3.76 -1.93 3.13
C PHE A 73 4.85 -1.91 4.20
N VAL A 74 4.56 -2.48 5.37
CA VAL A 74 5.47 -2.52 6.52
C VAL A 74 6.47 -3.66 6.39
N GLY A 75 5.98 -4.91 6.39
CA GLY A 75 6.84 -6.08 6.45
C GLY A 75 7.70 -6.30 5.21
N ARG A 76 7.31 -5.80 4.03
CA ARG A 76 8.20 -5.85 2.85
C ARG A 76 9.39 -4.90 2.98
N ILE A 77 9.26 -3.79 3.72
CA ILE A 77 10.39 -2.91 4.04
C ILE A 77 11.32 -3.65 4.99
N LEU A 78 10.79 -4.28 6.06
CA LEU A 78 11.57 -5.13 6.96
C LEU A 78 12.36 -6.21 6.19
N ASP A 79 11.70 -6.95 5.29
CA ASP A 79 12.36 -7.99 4.49
C ASP A 79 13.57 -7.45 3.72
N TRP A 80 13.46 -6.23 3.15
CA TRP A 80 14.57 -5.62 2.41
C TRP A 80 15.76 -5.33 3.33
N HIS A 81 15.49 -4.71 4.48
CA HIS A 81 16.54 -4.33 5.42
C HIS A 81 17.23 -5.55 6.04
N VAL A 82 16.47 -6.60 6.37
CA VAL A 82 17.03 -7.87 6.85
C VAL A 82 17.91 -8.53 5.77
N ALA A 83 17.54 -8.44 4.50
CA ALA A 83 18.33 -9.03 3.42
C ALA A 83 19.61 -8.22 3.11
N ASN A 84 19.55 -6.89 3.16
CA ASN A 84 20.58 -6.00 2.61
C ASN A 84 21.45 -5.28 3.65
N THR A 85 21.17 -5.44 4.95
CA THR A 85 21.96 -4.80 6.03
C THR A 85 22.42 -5.81 7.06
N ASP A 86 23.37 -5.46 7.92
CA ASP A 86 23.86 -6.36 8.99
C ASP A 86 22.82 -6.60 10.10
N LYS A 87 21.87 -5.67 10.29
CA LYS A 87 20.83 -5.79 11.31
C LYS A 87 19.70 -6.70 10.84
N LYS A 88 19.56 -7.86 11.48
CA LYS A 88 18.59 -8.92 11.13
C LYS A 88 17.35 -8.96 12.02
N SER A 89 17.33 -8.20 13.11
CA SER A 89 16.20 -8.09 14.03
C SER A 89 16.02 -6.64 14.44
N TYR A 90 14.77 -6.23 14.63
CA TYR A 90 14.38 -4.88 14.95
C TYR A 90 13.35 -4.91 16.08
N GLU A 91 13.52 -4.05 17.07
CA GLU A 91 12.45 -3.78 18.02
C GLU A 91 11.27 -3.11 17.31
N PRO A 92 10.02 -3.25 17.80
CA PRO A 92 8.83 -2.80 17.06
C PRO A 92 8.86 -1.34 16.60
N LEU A 93 9.38 -0.42 17.42
CA LEU A 93 9.50 1.00 17.06
C LEU A 93 10.75 1.31 16.23
N GLU A 94 11.71 0.38 16.18
CA GLU A 94 12.91 0.52 15.36
C GLU A 94 12.76 -0.03 13.95
N ASP A 95 11.71 -0.85 13.72
CA ASP A 95 11.38 -1.45 12.45
C ASP A 95 11.29 -0.39 11.34
N PRO A 96 12.00 -0.58 10.21
CA PRO A 96 12.07 0.43 9.15
C PRO A 96 10.72 0.65 8.46
N GLY A 97 9.87 -0.38 8.38
CA GLY A 97 8.51 -0.25 7.85
C GLY A 97 7.59 0.52 8.79
N VAL A 98 7.67 0.25 10.10
CA VAL A 98 6.93 1.01 11.12
C VAL A 98 7.34 2.48 11.11
N LYS A 99 8.64 2.77 11.01
CA LYS A 99 9.15 4.15 10.88
C LYS A 99 8.62 4.83 9.62
N SER A 100 8.60 4.13 8.48
CA SER A 100 8.07 4.65 7.22
C SER A 100 6.59 5.03 7.37
N VAL A 101 5.74 4.13 7.85
CA VAL A 101 4.30 4.41 8.04
C VAL A 101 4.07 5.51 9.08
N THR A 102 4.83 5.53 10.17
CA THR A 102 4.75 6.57 11.19
C THR A 102 5.05 7.96 10.60
N LYS A 103 6.10 8.08 9.78
CA LYS A 103 6.45 9.33 9.09
C LYS A 103 5.32 9.78 8.15
N ILE A 104 4.77 8.84 7.37
CA ILE A 104 3.66 9.11 6.43
C ILE A 104 2.41 9.57 7.18
N TYR A 105 1.99 8.83 8.22
CA TYR A 105 0.84 9.17 9.03
C TYR A 105 0.99 10.56 9.64
N ASN A 106 2.13 10.84 10.27
CA ASN A 106 2.38 12.14 10.90
C ASN A 106 2.34 13.28 9.87
N TYR A 107 2.93 13.10 8.69
CA TYR A 107 2.88 14.07 7.60
C TYR A 107 1.43 14.34 7.16
N TYR A 108 0.66 13.28 6.95
CA TYR A 108 -0.72 13.37 6.48
C TYR A 108 -1.59 14.12 7.49
N LYS A 109 -1.51 13.74 8.76
CA LYS A 109 -2.30 14.36 9.83
C LYS A 109 -1.85 15.78 10.10
N LYS A 110 -0.54 16.09 10.09
CA LYS A 110 -0.01 17.46 10.28
C LYS A 110 -0.56 18.42 9.24
N PHE A 111 -0.49 18.05 7.96
CA PHE A 111 -0.88 18.93 6.85
C PHE A 111 -2.34 18.80 6.41
N GLY A 112 -3.16 18.06 7.17
CA GLY A 112 -4.61 18.01 6.96
C GLY A 112 -5.05 17.22 5.73
N TYR A 113 -4.21 16.33 5.21
CA TYR A 113 -4.56 15.47 4.08
C TYR A 113 -5.66 14.48 4.46
N LYS A 114 -6.64 14.30 3.56
CA LYS A 114 -7.82 13.45 3.79
C LYS A 114 -7.61 11.99 3.39
N THR A 115 -6.57 11.71 2.62
CA THR A 115 -6.19 10.36 2.23
C THR A 115 -6.02 9.49 3.47
N ILE A 116 -6.69 8.33 3.44
CA ILE A 116 -6.65 7.35 4.52
C ILE A 116 -5.31 6.61 4.50
N VAL A 117 -4.65 6.48 5.66
CA VAL A 117 -3.43 5.68 5.79
C VAL A 117 -3.78 4.28 6.30
N MET A 118 -3.65 3.26 5.45
CA MET A 118 -3.89 1.86 5.82
C MET A 118 -2.59 1.05 5.84
N GLY A 119 -2.00 0.84 7.03
CA GLY A 119 -0.80 0.01 7.15
C GLY A 119 -1.06 -1.43 6.67
N ALA A 120 -0.14 -1.99 5.88
CA ALA A 120 -0.33 -3.29 5.22
C ALA A 120 0.92 -4.18 5.25
N SER A 121 0.73 -5.46 4.89
CA SER A 121 1.82 -6.43 4.67
C SER A 121 2.72 -6.73 5.89
N PHE A 122 2.13 -6.89 7.07
CA PHE A 122 2.84 -7.19 8.32
C PHE A 122 3.55 -8.56 8.35
N ARG A 123 4.65 -8.69 9.10
CA ARG A 123 5.35 -9.95 9.41
C ARG A 123 5.03 -10.45 10.81
N ASN A 124 4.77 -9.56 11.77
CA ASN A 124 4.56 -9.92 13.17
C ASN A 124 3.58 -8.94 13.86
N THR A 125 3.08 -9.33 15.04
CA THR A 125 2.14 -8.51 15.82
C THR A 125 2.80 -7.27 16.45
N GLY A 126 4.12 -7.27 16.62
CA GLY A 126 4.89 -6.12 17.11
C GLY A 126 4.75 -4.91 16.20
N GLU A 127 4.92 -5.09 14.90
CA GLU A 127 4.72 -4.04 13.89
C GLU A 127 3.30 -3.44 13.95
N ILE A 128 2.29 -4.30 14.12
CA ILE A 128 0.87 -3.89 14.17
C ILE A 128 0.63 -3.03 15.40
N LYS A 129 1.09 -3.49 16.57
CA LYS A 129 0.94 -2.76 17.83
C LYS A 129 1.71 -1.44 17.81
N ALA A 130 2.88 -1.41 17.19
CA ALA A 130 3.67 -0.20 17.02
C ALA A 130 2.99 0.86 16.15
N LEU A 131 1.99 0.48 15.36
CA LEU A 131 1.16 1.37 14.55
C LEU A 131 -0.27 1.54 15.09
N ALA A 132 -0.52 1.16 16.35
CA ALA A 132 -1.82 1.38 16.99
C ALA A 132 -2.17 2.88 16.97
N GLY A 133 -3.35 3.23 16.41
CA GLY A 133 -3.78 4.60 16.18
C GLY A 133 -3.66 5.08 14.71
N CYS A 134 -3.12 4.25 13.82
CA CYS A 134 -3.26 4.44 12.38
C CYS A 134 -4.74 4.42 11.95
N ASP A 135 -5.10 5.00 10.81
CA ASP A 135 -6.51 5.09 10.39
C ASP A 135 -7.10 3.69 10.16
N PHE A 136 -6.38 2.85 9.43
CA PHE A 136 -6.72 1.44 9.21
C PHE A 136 -5.45 0.58 9.21
N LEU A 137 -5.63 -0.71 9.47
CA LEU A 137 -4.59 -1.73 9.35
C LEU A 137 -5.20 -2.94 8.66
N THR A 138 -4.60 -3.39 7.54
CA THR A 138 -5.00 -4.64 6.88
C THR A 138 -4.10 -5.78 7.33
N ILE A 139 -4.69 -6.72 8.08
CA ILE A 139 -3.97 -7.74 8.85
C ILE A 139 -4.37 -9.12 8.34
N SER A 140 -3.38 -9.99 8.14
CA SER A 140 -3.63 -11.37 7.69
C SER A 140 -4.40 -12.18 8.76
N PRO A 141 -5.20 -13.18 8.38
CA PRO A 141 -5.94 -14.02 9.33
C PRO A 141 -5.03 -14.68 10.39
N LYS A 142 -3.81 -15.06 10.00
CA LYS A 142 -2.81 -15.61 10.93
C LYS A 142 -2.48 -14.62 12.04
N LEU A 143 -2.10 -13.39 11.69
CA LEU A 143 -1.73 -12.36 12.66
C LEU A 143 -2.93 -11.88 13.48
N LEU A 144 -4.13 -11.84 12.89
CA LEU A 144 -5.37 -11.60 13.66
C LEU A 144 -5.59 -12.68 14.73
N GLY A 145 -5.37 -13.95 14.39
CA GLY A 145 -5.45 -15.06 15.34
C GLY A 145 -4.40 -14.99 16.45
N GLU A 146 -3.22 -14.45 16.17
CA GLU A 146 -2.18 -14.18 17.18
C GLU A 146 -2.59 -13.03 18.11
N LEU A 147 -3.09 -11.91 17.55
CA LEU A 147 -3.57 -10.76 18.32
C LEU A 147 -4.76 -11.12 19.21
N LEU A 148 -5.67 -11.98 18.75
CA LEU A 148 -6.82 -12.43 19.54
C LEU A 148 -6.42 -13.21 20.80
N LYS A 149 -5.25 -13.87 20.78
CA LYS A 149 -4.72 -14.64 21.92
C LYS A 149 -3.89 -13.77 22.87
N ASP A 150 -3.61 -12.54 22.49
CA ASP A 150 -2.72 -11.65 23.21
C ASP A 150 -3.49 -10.75 24.18
N ASN A 151 -3.28 -10.95 25.47
CA ASN A 151 -3.94 -10.19 26.54
C ASN A 151 -3.07 -9.05 27.09
N SER A 152 -1.96 -8.71 26.43
CA SER A 152 -1.13 -7.57 26.83
C SER A 152 -1.88 -6.25 26.63
N LYS A 153 -1.59 -5.26 27.48
CA LYS A 153 -2.15 -3.92 27.32
C LYS A 153 -1.61 -3.27 26.06
N LEU A 154 -2.51 -2.75 25.22
CA LEU A 154 -2.16 -1.97 24.03
C LEU A 154 -2.46 -0.49 24.29
N ALA A 155 -1.48 0.36 23.99
CA ALA A 155 -1.66 1.82 24.01
C ALA A 155 -1.54 2.37 22.58
N PRO A 156 -2.31 3.40 22.21
CA PRO A 156 -2.14 4.07 20.93
C PRO A 156 -0.75 4.72 20.86
N VAL A 157 -0.02 4.43 19.77
CA VAL A 157 1.30 5.01 19.46
C VAL A 157 1.15 6.22 18.55
N LEU A 158 0.23 6.15 17.59
CA LEU A 158 -0.05 7.22 16.63
C LEU A 158 -1.28 8.02 17.05
N SER A 159 -1.22 9.34 16.89
CA SER A 159 -2.38 10.21 17.08
C SER A 159 -2.28 11.48 16.25
N ALA A 160 -3.42 12.00 15.79
CA ALA A 160 -3.46 13.27 15.06
C ALA A 160 -2.91 14.44 15.91
N LYS A 161 -3.16 14.44 17.23
CA LYS A 161 -2.63 15.47 18.15
C LYS A 161 -1.10 15.47 18.18
N ALA A 162 -0.48 14.29 18.30
CA ALA A 162 0.99 14.17 18.28
C ALA A 162 1.57 14.55 16.91
N ALA A 163 0.90 14.13 15.83
CA ALA A 163 1.32 14.47 14.46
C ALA A 163 1.35 15.99 14.22
N GLN A 164 0.34 16.73 14.70
CA GLN A 164 0.29 18.19 14.60
C GLN A 164 1.46 18.90 15.31
N ALA A 165 2.01 18.29 16.35
CA ALA A 165 3.17 18.81 17.09
C ALA A 165 4.53 18.38 16.50
N SER A 166 4.56 17.55 15.44
CA SER A 166 5.81 17.14 14.79
C SER A 166 6.51 18.32 14.09
N ASP A 167 7.79 18.19 13.82
CA ASP A 167 8.65 19.20 13.17
C ASP A 167 8.70 19.08 11.64
N LEU A 168 7.90 18.19 11.03
CA LEU A 168 7.90 17.93 9.60
C LEU A 168 7.59 19.19 8.77
N GLU A 169 8.28 19.37 7.64
CA GLU A 169 7.99 20.46 6.70
C GLU A 169 7.15 19.96 5.52
N LYS A 170 6.27 20.82 5.00
CA LYS A 170 5.44 20.50 3.84
C LYS A 170 6.29 20.61 2.59
N ILE A 171 6.32 19.57 1.77
CA ILE A 171 6.99 19.57 0.48
C ILE A 171 5.98 19.38 -0.64
N HIS A 172 6.32 19.90 -1.81
CA HIS A 172 5.61 19.68 -3.07
C HIS A 172 6.51 18.93 -4.04
N LEU A 173 5.94 17.99 -4.79
CA LEU A 173 6.69 17.20 -5.77
C LEU A 173 6.06 17.34 -7.16
N ASP A 174 6.80 17.94 -8.08
CA ASP A 174 6.55 17.72 -9.51
C ASP A 174 7.06 16.33 -9.93
N GLU A 175 6.83 15.94 -11.19
CA GLU A 175 7.25 14.63 -11.68
C GLU A 175 8.77 14.40 -11.55
N LYS A 176 9.59 15.43 -11.78
CA LYS A 176 11.05 15.31 -11.75
C LYS A 176 11.54 15.14 -10.32
N SER A 177 11.05 15.96 -9.39
CA SER A 177 11.33 15.88 -7.96
C SER A 177 10.84 14.56 -7.36
N PHE A 178 9.67 14.07 -7.78
CA PHE A 178 9.18 12.75 -7.39
C PHE A 178 10.12 11.64 -7.86
N ARG A 179 10.48 11.62 -9.16
CA ARG A 179 11.39 10.61 -9.70
C ARG A 179 12.73 10.66 -8.99
N TRP A 180 13.28 11.85 -8.76
CA TRP A 180 14.54 12.00 -8.02
C TRP A 180 14.43 11.44 -6.60
N LEU A 181 13.49 11.96 -5.80
CA LEU A 181 13.37 11.58 -4.39
C LEU A 181 12.98 10.11 -4.19
N HIS A 182 12.20 9.53 -5.11
CA HIS A 182 11.92 8.10 -5.11
C HIS A 182 13.17 7.28 -5.43
N ASN A 183 14.00 7.70 -6.38
CA ASN A 183 15.20 6.97 -6.78
C ASN A 183 16.34 7.04 -5.74
N GLU A 184 16.36 8.07 -4.88
CA GLU A 184 17.28 8.13 -3.73
C GLU A 184 16.96 7.07 -2.66
N ASP A 185 15.76 6.47 -2.68
CA ASP A 185 15.36 5.38 -1.79
C ASP A 185 15.51 4.04 -2.51
N GLN A 186 16.71 3.44 -2.42
CA GLN A 186 17.03 2.16 -3.07
C GLN A 186 16.02 1.06 -2.72
N MET A 187 15.64 0.96 -1.44
CA MET A 187 14.68 -0.02 -0.96
C MET A 187 13.34 0.15 -1.68
N ALA A 188 12.84 1.38 -1.77
CA ALA A 188 11.57 1.66 -2.41
C ALA A 188 11.59 1.36 -3.90
N VAL A 189 12.67 1.71 -4.62
CA VAL A 189 12.83 1.40 -6.06
C VAL A 189 12.76 -0.11 -6.28
N GLU A 190 13.57 -0.87 -5.55
CA GLU A 190 13.67 -2.31 -5.71
C GLU A 190 12.36 -3.02 -5.35
N LYS A 191 11.73 -2.64 -4.22
CA LYS A 191 10.49 -3.27 -3.75
C LYS A 191 9.27 -2.89 -4.59
N LEU A 192 9.20 -1.68 -5.12
CA LEU A 192 8.17 -1.31 -6.09
C LEU A 192 8.29 -2.16 -7.35
N SER A 193 9.49 -2.22 -7.92
CA SER A 193 9.78 -2.96 -9.15
C SER A 193 9.54 -4.47 -8.98
N ASP A 194 10.02 -5.06 -7.90
CA ASP A 194 9.79 -6.47 -7.55
C ASP A 194 8.31 -6.78 -7.28
N GLY A 195 7.62 -5.89 -6.57
CA GLY A 195 6.20 -6.04 -6.26
C GLY A 195 5.33 -6.09 -7.52
N ILE A 196 5.60 -5.21 -8.49
CA ILE A 196 4.91 -5.19 -9.78
C ILE A 196 5.14 -6.48 -10.55
N ARG A 197 6.40 -6.95 -10.65
CA ARG A 197 6.73 -8.20 -11.34
C ARG A 197 6.02 -9.41 -10.73
N LYS A 198 5.94 -9.46 -9.39
CA LYS A 198 5.26 -10.56 -8.68
C LYS A 198 3.76 -10.57 -8.95
N PHE A 199 3.10 -9.41 -8.89
CA PHE A 199 1.67 -9.33 -9.24
C PHE A 199 1.40 -9.70 -10.69
N ALA A 200 2.24 -9.27 -11.63
CA ALA A 200 2.13 -9.67 -13.03
C ALA A 200 2.29 -11.19 -13.21
N ALA A 201 3.27 -11.81 -12.53
CA ALA A 201 3.48 -13.25 -12.57
C ALA A 201 2.28 -14.03 -11.99
N ASP A 202 1.69 -13.55 -10.89
CA ASP A 202 0.49 -14.14 -10.30
C ASP A 202 -0.73 -13.99 -11.22
N ALA A 203 -0.86 -12.87 -11.92
CA ALA A 203 -1.92 -12.67 -12.92
C ALA A 203 -1.80 -13.67 -14.09
N VAL A 204 -0.60 -13.83 -14.67
CA VAL A 204 -0.35 -14.83 -15.72
C VAL A 204 -0.62 -16.25 -15.22
N LYS A 205 -0.24 -16.56 -13.98
CA LYS A 205 -0.52 -17.87 -13.37
C LYS A 205 -2.02 -18.12 -13.23
N LEU A 206 -2.78 -17.09 -12.83
CA LEU A 206 -4.24 -17.16 -12.75
C LEU A 206 -4.88 -17.35 -14.13
N GLU A 207 -4.46 -16.58 -15.13
CA GLU A 207 -4.94 -16.70 -16.52
C GLU A 207 -4.70 -18.11 -17.08
N ARG A 208 -3.51 -18.69 -16.83
CA ARG A 208 -3.21 -20.07 -17.23
C ARG A 208 -4.14 -21.07 -16.56
N MET A 209 -4.34 -20.95 -15.25
CA MET A 209 -5.25 -21.83 -14.51
C MET A 209 -6.69 -21.75 -15.04
N LEU A 210 -7.17 -20.53 -15.35
CA LEU A 210 -8.50 -20.33 -15.94
C LEU A 210 -8.59 -20.94 -17.33
N THR A 211 -7.58 -20.73 -18.18
CA THR A 211 -7.49 -21.30 -19.53
C THR A 211 -7.54 -22.83 -19.48
N GLU A 212 -6.74 -23.46 -18.60
CA GLU A 212 -6.75 -24.90 -18.40
C GLU A 212 -8.13 -25.41 -17.97
N GLN A 213 -8.82 -24.72 -17.04
CA GLN A 213 -10.16 -25.12 -16.59
C GLN A 213 -11.24 -24.93 -17.67
N MET A 214 -11.15 -23.86 -18.47
CA MET A 214 -12.12 -23.57 -19.52
C MET A 214 -12.02 -24.55 -20.70
N PHE A 215 -10.80 -24.86 -21.15
CA PHE A 215 -10.60 -25.66 -22.37
C PHE A 215 -10.38 -27.15 -22.11
N ASN A 216 -9.98 -27.57 -20.89
CA ASN A 216 -9.95 -29.01 -20.56
C ASN A 216 -11.33 -29.56 -20.19
N ALA A 217 -12.30 -28.70 -19.85
CA ALA A 217 -13.68 -29.11 -19.63
C ALA A 217 -14.37 -29.61 -20.92
N GLU A 218 -13.87 -29.26 -22.10
CA GLU A 218 -14.42 -29.69 -23.40
C GLU A 218 -13.90 -31.08 -23.86
N ASN A 219 -12.89 -31.66 -23.20
CA ASN A 219 -12.31 -32.96 -23.58
C ASN A 219 -12.76 -34.13 -22.69
N GLY A 220 -13.84 -33.97 -21.93
CA GLY A 220 -14.34 -34.97 -21.00
C GLY A 220 -15.86 -35.03 -20.89
N LYS A 221 -16.51 -35.57 -21.95
CA LYS A 221 -17.94 -35.85 -22.15
C LYS A 221 -18.80 -34.71 -22.69
#